data_AF-A0A3B9MHJ7-F1
#
_entry.id   AF-A0A3B9MHJ7-F1
#
_cell.length_a   1.000
_cell.length_b   1.000
_cell.length_c   1.000
_cell.angle_alpha   90.00
_cell.angle_beta   90.00
_cell.angle_gamma   90.00
#
_symmetry.space_group_name_H-M   'P 1'
#
loop_
_entity.id
_entity.type
_entity.pdbx_description
1 polymer ?
#
loop_
_entity_poly.entity_id
_entity_poly.type
_entity_poly.pdbx_seq_one_letter_code
_entity_poly.pdbx_strand_id
1 'polypeptide(L)' 'MEINKLNKTMGTVFLDPDQKSPRAQDFEERLSARIVGQERAVRRMSGLYQIFLAGMNPPNRPIGTMIFLGP' A
#
# COMPACT_ATOMS: atom_id res chain seq x y z
N MET A 1 13.92 5.27 24.30
CA MET A 1 13.90 6.36 23.31
C MET A 1 15.34 6.60 22.85
N GLU A 2 15.96 5.72 22.06
CA GLU A 2 17.38 5.92 21.69
C GLU A 2 17.94 5.10 20.52
N ILE A 3 17.11 4.48 19.66
CA ILE A 3 17.63 3.61 18.58
C ILE A 3 17.70 4.32 17.21
N ASN A 4 17.00 5.45 17.04
CA ASN A 4 16.86 6.11 15.72
C ASN A 4 17.92 7.18 15.39
N LYS A 5 18.92 7.41 16.26
CA LYS A 5 19.87 8.52 16.06
C LYS A 5 21.22 8.15 15.43
N LEU A 6 21.48 6.87 15.14
CA LEU A 6 22.79 6.42 14.63
C LEU A 6 22.90 6.16 13.12
N ASN A 7 21.81 6.18 12.34
CA ASN A 7 21.85 5.75 10.94
C ASN A 7 22.07 6.87 9.91
N LYS A 8 22.61 8.04 10.29
CA LYS A 8 22.73 9.19 9.38
C LYS A 8 24.00 9.18 8.49
N THR A 9 24.90 8.19 8.59
CA THR A 9 26.23 8.31 7.94
C THR A 9 26.76 7.09 7.16
N MET A 10 25.98 6.04 6.92
CA MET A 10 26.32 5.00 5.95
C MET A 10 25.08 4.60 5.16
N GLY A 11 25.11 4.81 3.85
CA GLY A 11 23.97 4.72 2.93
C GLY A 11 23.50 3.29 2.65
N THR A 12 23.09 2.56 3.67
CA THR A 12 22.27 1.35 3.51
C THR A 12 20.81 1.75 3.68
N VAL A 13 20.08 1.85 2.57
CA VAL A 13 18.63 2.02 2.59
C VAL A 13 18.04 0.72 3.11
N PHE A 14 17.45 0.76 4.31
CA PHE A 14 16.71 -0.37 4.86
C PHE A 14 15.39 -0.48 4.09
N LEU A 15 15.28 -1.50 3.23
CA LEU A 15 14.06 -1.80 2.49
C LEU A 15 13.15 -2.64 3.38
N ASP A 16 11.97 -2.11 3.68
CA ASP A 16 10.94 -2.81 4.42
C ASP A 16 9.90 -3.37 3.42
N PRO A 17 9.72 -4.70 3.32
CA PRO A 17 8.76 -5.31 2.40
C PRO A 17 7.30 -5.00 2.77
N ASP A 18 7.01 -4.63 4.01
CA ASP A 18 5.66 -4.27 4.47
C ASP A 18 5.37 -2.78 4.28
N GLN A 19 6.38 -1.97 3.94
CA GLN A 19 6.22 -0.54 3.69
C GLN A 19 5.62 -0.30 2.30
N LYS A 20 4.46 0.37 2.26
CA LYS A 20 3.80 0.77 1.01
C LYS A 20 4.48 1.99 0.41
N SER A 21 4.30 2.19 -0.90
CA SER A 21 4.72 3.44 -1.54
C SER A 21 3.94 4.62 -0.93
N PRO A 22 4.54 5.82 -0.81
CA PRO A 22 3.87 6.97 -0.21
C PRO A 22 2.50 7.29 -0.86
N ARG A 23 2.39 7.08 -2.17
CA ARG A 23 1.13 7.27 -2.91
C ARG A 23 0.08 6.21 -2.57
N ALA A 24 0.49 4.95 -2.39
CA ALA A 24 -0.42 3.89 -1.99
C ALA A 24 -0.91 4.09 -0.54
N GLN A 25 -0.03 4.57 0.34
CA GLN A 25 -0.39 4.91 1.71
C GLN A 25 -1.41 6.06 1.78
N ASP A 26 -1.16 7.19 1.09
CA ASP A 26 -2.11 8.31 1.01
C ASP A 26 -3.48 7.85 0.45
N PHE A 27 -3.47 6.94 -0.53
CA PHE A 27 -4.70 6.37 -1.07
C PHE A 27 -5.49 5.54 -0.04
N GLU A 28 -4.80 4.71 0.75
CA GLU A 28 -5.41 3.91 1.82
C GLU A 28 -5.98 4.76 2.94
N GLU A 29 -5.26 5.80 3.37
CA GLU A 29 -5.69 6.73 4.40
C GLU A 29 -6.98 7.47 3.97
N ARG A 30 -7.02 7.94 2.72
CA ARG A 30 -8.23 8.60 2.17
C ARG A 30 -9.42 7.67 2.05
N LEU A 31 -9.20 6.41 1.69
CA LEU A 31 -10.27 5.41 1.65
C LEU A 31 -10.78 5.09 3.06
N SER A 32 -9.88 4.91 4.01
CA SER A 32 -10.20 4.61 5.41
C SER A 32 -10.96 5.75 6.08
N ALA A 33 -10.69 7.00 5.69
CA ALA A 33 -11.43 8.17 6.16
C ALA A 33 -12.91 8.19 5.70
N ARG A 34 -13.26 7.44 4.65
CA ARG A 34 -14.62 7.41 4.07
C ARG A 34 -15.35 6.09 4.28
N ILE A 35 -14.60 5.01 4.53
CA ILE A 35 -15.11 3.64 4.62
C ILE A 35 -14.84 3.13 6.02
N VAL A 36 -15.90 2.92 6.80
CA VAL A 36 -15.82 2.45 8.20
C VAL A 36 -16.04 0.94 8.26
N GLY A 37 -15.19 0.22 9.01
CA GLY A 37 -15.38 -1.20 9.35
C GLY A 37 -15.01 -2.20 8.24
N GLN A 38 -14.42 -1.73 7.13
CA GLN A 38 -14.01 -2.57 5.99
C GLN A 38 -12.50 -2.48 5.73
N GLU A 39 -11.70 -2.49 6.78
CA GLU A 39 -10.23 -2.29 6.74
C GLU A 39 -9.55 -3.33 5.84
N ARG A 40 -10.04 -4.58 5.85
CA ARG A 40 -9.52 -5.64 4.97
C ARG A 40 -9.75 -5.33 3.49
N ALA A 41 -10.93 -4.83 3.13
CA ALA A 41 -11.25 -4.46 1.75
C ALA A 41 -10.42 -3.25 1.30
N VAL A 42 -10.33 -2.22 2.15
CA VAL A 42 -9.52 -1.02 1.89
C VAL A 42 -8.04 -1.36 1.70
N ARG A 43 -7.46 -2.20 2.57
CA ARG A 43 -6.08 -2.66 2.41
C ARG A 43 -5.87 -3.45 1.11
N ARG A 44 -6.85 -4.25 0.69
CA ARG A 44 -6.77 -5.00 -0.58
C ARG A 44 -6.82 -4.07 -1.80
N MET A 45 -7.66 -3.04 -1.76
CA MET A 45 -7.73 -1.99 -2.78
C MET A 45 -6.39 -1.25 -2.91
N SER A 46 -5.83 -0.82 -1.78
CA SER A 46 -4.53 -0.16 -1.71
C SER A 46 -3.41 -1.02 -2.31
N GLY A 47 -3.42 -2.34 -2.04
CA GLY A 47 -2.46 -3.27 -2.65
C GLY A 47 -2.55 -3.36 -4.18
N LEU A 48 -3.76 -3.38 -4.75
CA LEU A 48 -3.93 -3.34 -6.21
C LEU A 48 -3.42 -2.02 -6.80
N TYR A 49 -3.71 -0.91 -6.12
CA TYR A 49 -3.21 0.40 -6.54
C TYR A 49 -1.68 0.47 -6.51
N GLN A 50 -1.03 -0.15 -5.53
CA GLN A 50 0.43 -0.26 -5.47
C GLN A 50 1.01 -1.04 -6.67
N ILE A 51 0.38 -2.16 -7.07
CA ILE A 51 0.80 -2.94 -8.26
C ILE A 51 0.70 -2.09 -9.53
N PHE A 52 -0.40 -1.33 -9.67
CA PHE A 52 -0.58 -0.39 -10.77
C PHE A 52 0.49 0.69 -10.80
N LEU A 53 0.78 1.31 -9.65
CA LEU A 53 1.83 2.33 -9.54
C LEU A 53 3.22 1.77 -9.86
N ALA A 54 3.47 0.49 -9.56
CA ALA A 54 4.71 -0.18 -9.88
C ALA A 54 4.81 -0.61 -11.36
N GLY A 55 3.74 -0.46 -12.16
CA GLY A 55 3.70 -0.91 -13.54
C GLY A 55 3.81 -2.43 -13.70
N MET A 56 3.55 -3.19 -12.63
CA MET A 56 3.65 -4.66 -12.62
C MET A 56 2.36 -5.34 -13.10
N ASN A 57 1.43 -4.59 -13.69
CA ASN A 57 0.20 -5.12 -14.24
C ASN A 57 0.37 -5.50 -15.74
N PRO A 58 -0.16 -6.64 -16.19
CA PRO A 58 -0.16 -7.00 -17.60
C PRO A 58 -0.96 -6.01 -18.46
N PRO A 59 -0.47 -5.63 -19.66
CA PRO A 59 -1.08 -4.55 -20.47
C PRO A 59 -2.45 -4.91 -21.05
N ASN A 60 -2.72 -6.20 -21.29
CA ASN A 60 -3.95 -6.67 -21.95
C ASN A 60 -4.97 -7.26 -20.96
N ARG A 61 -4.85 -6.96 -19.67
CA ARG A 61 -5.73 -7.50 -18.64
C ARG A 61 -6.08 -6.42 -17.61
N PRO A 62 -7.22 -6.54 -16.92
CA PRO A 62 -7.54 -5.67 -15.79
C PRO A 62 -6.43 -5.74 -14.72
N ILE A 63 -6.17 -4.60 -14.06
CA ILE A 63 -5.19 -4.47 -12.96
C ILE A 63 -5.49 -5.46 -11.83
N GLY A 64 -6.77 -5.73 -11.58
CA GLY A 64 -7.23 -6.74 -10.64
C GLY A 64 -8.73 -6.97 -10.81
N THR A 65 -9.19 -8.14 -10.39
CA THR A 65 -10.61 -8.47 -10.28
C THR A 65 -10.93 -8.65 -8.80
N MET A 66 -12.03 -8.05 -8.35
CA MET A 66 -12.48 -8.14 -6.96
C MET A 66 -13.93 -8.56 -6.92
N ILE A 67 -14.25 -9.39 -5.93
CA ILE A 67 -15.61 -9.78 -5.60
C ILE A 67 -15.85 -9.28 -4.18
N PHE A 68 -16.80 -8.37 -4.03
CA PHE A 68 -17.25 -7.88 -2.74
C PHE A 68 -18.39 -8.78 -2.28
N LEU A 69 -18.16 -9.51 -1.20
CA LEU A 69 -19.11 -10.45 -0.63
C LEU A 69 -19.43 -10.03 0.81
N GLY A 70 -20.72 -9.99 1.13
CA GLY A 70 -21.27 -9.63 2.44
C GLY A 70 -22.77 -9.39 2.31
N PRO A 71 -23.52 -9.33 3.42
CA PRO A 71 -24.85 -8.73 3.42
C PRO A 71 -24.79 -7.23 3.13
#